data_AF-A0AA39QBC9-F1
#
_entry.id   AF-A0AA39QBC9-F1
#
_cell.length_a   1.000
_cell.length_b   1.000
_cell.length_c   1.000
_cell.angle_alpha   90.00
_cell.angle_beta   90.00
_cell.angle_gamma   90.00
#
_symmetry.space_group_name_H-M   'P 1'
#
loop_
_entity.id
_entity.type
_entity.pdbx_description
1 polymer ?
#
loop_
_entity_poly.entity_id
_entity_poly.type
_entity_poly.pdbx_seq_one_letter_code
_entity_poly.pdbx_strand_id
1 'polypeptide(L)'
;MERQTQETLNCLTLKYHEAQSKTQNTEESLTQLMHMHCHALAHLKNMEKSIDGLKDDLKDARNRDWYFWDFVNELRCRICNKDLDGAYSLACGDTFHGTCLWQWFEENVREHIIDTALGQVESEPQPFVTCPVCLSDVQEGPFYNRKVVNLLQMLSSEEEQPASYDWEVFFPCLSS
;
A
#
# COMPACT_ATOMS: atom_id res chain seq x y z
N MET A 1 -79.77 20.82 41.28
CA MET A 1 -78.93 19.60 41.15
C MET A 1 -78.67 19.28 39.68
N GLU A 2 -79.71 19.03 38.87
CA GLU A 2 -79.56 18.61 37.46
C GLU A 2 -78.71 19.55 36.58
N ARG A 3 -78.83 20.87 36.74
CA ARG A 3 -78.05 21.85 35.95
C ARG A 3 -76.53 21.77 36.21
N GLN A 4 -76.14 21.60 37.47
CA GLN A 4 -74.73 21.44 37.86
C GLN A 4 -74.16 20.09 37.39
N THR A 5 -74.99 19.05 37.38
CA THR A 5 -74.62 17.73 36.86
C THR A 5 -74.39 17.79 35.35
N GLN A 6 -75.24 18.50 34.60
CA GLN A 6 -75.09 18.69 33.15
C GLN A 6 -73.86 19.51 32.77
N GLU A 7 -73.58 20.59 33.51
CA GLU A 7 -72.39 21.42 33.30
C GLU A 7 -71.10 20.64 33.57
N THR A 8 -71.10 19.80 34.60
CA THR A 8 -69.96 18.93 34.93
C THR A 8 -69.74 17.87 33.84
N LEU A 9 -70.82 17.26 33.34
CA LEU A 9 -70.74 16.28 32.24
C LEU A 9 -70.17 16.91 30.96
N ASN A 10 -70.66 18.09 30.57
CA ASN A 10 -70.17 18.80 29.39
C ASN A 10 -68.67 19.14 29.51
N CYS A 11 -68.21 19.54 30.70
CA CYS A 11 -66.80 19.82 30.97
C CYS A 11 -65.92 18.56 30.84
N LEU A 12 -66.38 17.42 31.34
CA LEU A 12 -65.66 16.15 31.21
C LEU A 12 -65.60 15.66 29.77
N THR A 13 -66.69 15.79 29.01
CA THR A 13 -66.72 15.44 27.58
C THR A 13 -65.75 16.29 26.76
N LEU A 14 -65.67 17.60 27.03
CA LEU A 14 -64.72 18.49 26.37
C LEU A 14 -63.27 18.05 26.65
N LYS A 15 -62.92 17.81 27.91
CA LYS A 15 -61.58 17.35 28.31
C LYS A 15 -61.23 15.99 27.71
N TYR A 16 -62.20 15.09 27.58
CA TYR A 16 -62.02 13.80 26.93
C TYR A 16 -61.70 13.95 25.44
N HIS A 17 -62.45 14.77 24.70
CA HIS A 17 -62.19 15.03 23.29
C HIS A 17 -60.84 15.73 23.06
N GLU A 18 -60.47 16.69 23.93
CA GLU A 18 -59.15 17.33 23.87
C GLU A 18 -58.01 16.33 24.12
N ALA A 19 -58.17 15.42 25.08
CA ALA A 19 -57.19 14.37 25.35
C ALA A 19 -57.09 13.40 24.16
N GLN A 20 -58.22 12.98 23.59
CA GLN A 20 -58.26 12.08 22.44
C GLN A 20 -57.59 12.68 21.20
N SER A 21 -57.86 13.96 20.91
CA SER A 21 -57.22 14.67 19.79
C SER A 21 -55.71 14.83 20.00
N LYS A 22 -55.24 15.11 21.23
CA LYS A 22 -53.80 15.14 21.54
C LYS A 22 -53.14 13.79 21.33
N THR A 23 -53.75 12.70 21.78
CA THR A 23 -53.22 11.34 21.58
C THR A 23 -53.12 10.99 20.10
N GLN A 24 -54.15 11.31 19.32
CA GLN A 24 -54.14 11.06 17.87
C GLN A 24 -53.04 11.87 17.16
N ASN A 25 -52.88 13.16 17.49
CA ASN A 25 -51.81 13.98 16.93
C ASN A 25 -50.41 13.44 17.29
N THR A 26 -50.22 12.91 18.51
CA THR A 26 -48.95 12.29 18.90
C THR A 26 -48.67 10.98 18.15
N GLU A 27 -49.69 10.17 17.89
CA GLU A 27 -49.57 8.91 17.15
C GLU A 27 -49.25 9.16 15.66
N GLU A 28 -49.91 10.14 15.04
CA GLU A 28 -49.61 10.58 13.68
C GLU A 28 -48.17 11.13 13.56
N SER A 29 -47.76 11.96 14.53
CA SER A 29 -46.39 12.50 14.58
C SER A 29 -45.34 11.39 14.74
N LEU A 30 -45.61 10.39 15.57
CA LEU A 30 -44.71 9.24 15.78
C LEU A 30 -44.63 8.36 14.53
N THR A 31 -45.75 8.15 13.84
CA THR A 31 -45.81 7.42 12.57
C THR A 31 -44.99 8.13 11.49
N GLN A 32 -45.12 9.45 11.39
CA GLN A 32 -44.34 10.26 10.45
C GLN A 32 -42.83 10.21 10.76
N LEU A 33 -42.46 10.25 12.05
CA LEU A 33 -41.08 10.09 12.48
C LEU A 33 -40.52 8.71 12.14
N MET A 34 -41.28 7.64 12.38
CA MET A 34 -40.90 6.28 12.00
C MET A 34 -40.69 6.15 10.50
N HIS A 35 -41.57 6.74 9.68
CA HIS A 35 -41.41 6.73 8.23
C HIS A 35 -40.13 7.45 7.79
N MET A 36 -39.86 8.64 8.35
CA MET A 36 -38.62 9.37 8.07
C MET A 36 -37.38 8.57 8.50
N HIS A 37 -37.43 7.90 9.66
CA HIS A 37 -36.34 7.07 10.15
C HIS A 37 -36.07 5.87 9.23
N CYS A 38 -37.10 5.14 8.82
CA CYS A 38 -37.00 4.04 7.87
C CYS A 38 -36.41 4.49 6.53
N HIS A 39 -36.85 5.64 6.01
CA HIS A 39 -36.32 6.22 4.78
C HIS A 39 -34.84 6.61 4.92
N ALA A 40 -34.45 7.25 6.03
CA ALA A 40 -33.06 7.58 6.31
C ALA A 40 -32.17 6.32 6.38
N LEU A 41 -32.63 5.26 7.05
CA LEU A 41 -31.92 3.98 7.09
C LEU A 41 -31.74 3.36 5.70
N ALA A 42 -32.76 3.42 4.85
CA ALA A 42 -32.68 2.92 3.48
C ALA A 42 -31.65 3.71 2.64
N HIS A 43 -31.62 5.04 2.80
CA HIS A 43 -30.61 5.90 2.18
C HIS A 43 -29.19 5.55 2.63
N LEU A 44 -28.98 5.37 3.94
CA LEU A 44 -27.66 4.98 4.47
C LEU A 44 -27.19 3.63 3.91
N LYS A 45 -28.08 2.63 3.84
CA LYS A 45 -27.76 1.32 3.23
C LYS A 45 -27.41 1.42 1.75
N ASN A 46 -28.09 2.30 1.01
CA ASN A 46 -27.78 2.52 -0.41
C ASN A 46 -26.43 3.23 -0.58
N MET A 47 -26.11 4.19 0.29
CA MET A 47 -24.81 4.86 0.30
C MET A 47 -23.68 3.89 0.64
N GLU A 48 -23.88 3.01 1.62
CA GLU A 48 -22.91 1.95 1.97
C GLU A 48 -22.61 1.06 0.77
N LYS A 49 -23.63 0.57 0.06
CA LYS A 49 -23.45 -0.19 -1.19
C LYS A 49 -22.71 0.60 -2.27
N SER A 50 -22.99 1.91 -2.37
CA SER A 50 -22.33 2.77 -3.36
C SER A 50 -20.85 2.95 -3.02
N ILE A 51 -20.51 3.09 -1.74
CA ILE A 51 -19.12 3.15 -1.26
C ILE A 51 -18.39 1.84 -1.57
N ASP A 52 -19.02 0.70 -1.34
CA ASP A 52 -18.41 -0.59 -1.63
C ASP A 52 -18.19 -0.79 -3.14
N GLY A 53 -19.16 -0.39 -3.98
CA GLY A 53 -18.98 -0.37 -5.44
C GLY A 53 -17.81 0.52 -5.87
N LEU A 54 -17.69 1.72 -5.30
CA LEU A 54 -16.57 2.62 -5.58
C LEU A 54 -15.22 2.06 -5.13
N LYS A 55 -15.16 1.30 -4.03
CA LYS A 55 -13.93 0.62 -3.60
C LYS A 55 -13.53 -0.47 -4.59
N ASP A 56 -14.48 -1.21 -5.11
CA ASP A 56 -14.23 -2.25 -6.11
C ASP A 56 -13.78 -1.61 -7.43
N ASP A 57 -14.43 -0.55 -7.89
CA ASP A 57 -14.01 0.23 -9.06
C ASP A 57 -12.59 0.79 -8.88
N LEU A 58 -12.24 1.28 -7.68
CA LEU A 58 -10.90 1.77 -7.38
C LEU A 58 -9.85 0.65 -7.41
N LYS A 59 -10.17 -0.53 -6.87
CA LYS A 59 -9.29 -1.71 -6.96
C LYS A 59 -9.11 -2.16 -8.40
N ASP A 60 -10.19 -2.18 -9.17
CA ASP A 60 -10.17 -2.52 -10.59
C ASP A 60 -9.35 -1.51 -11.40
N ALA A 61 -9.54 -0.21 -11.16
CA ALA A 61 -8.73 0.83 -11.79
C ALA A 61 -7.25 0.69 -11.41
N ARG A 62 -6.95 0.40 -10.15
CA ARG A 62 -5.59 0.11 -9.69
C ARG A 62 -5.00 -1.10 -10.41
N ASN A 63 -5.76 -2.17 -10.58
CA ASN A 63 -5.28 -3.42 -11.17
C ASN A 63 -5.26 -3.39 -12.72
N ARG A 64 -6.06 -2.53 -13.35
CA ARG A 64 -6.12 -2.37 -14.82
C ARG A 64 -5.00 -1.52 -15.38
N ASP A 65 -4.25 -0.79 -14.55
CA ASP A 65 -3.03 -0.12 -14.98
C ASP A 65 -1.90 -1.15 -15.13
N TRP A 66 -2.05 -1.99 -16.14
CA TRP A 66 -1.13 -3.09 -16.44
C TRP A 66 0.30 -2.59 -16.61
N TYR A 67 0.47 -1.41 -17.24
CA TYR A 67 1.77 -0.77 -17.40
C TYR A 67 2.42 -0.39 -16.06
N PHE A 68 1.62 0.09 -15.12
CA PHE A 68 2.11 0.42 -13.79
C PHE A 68 2.58 -0.84 -13.05
N TRP A 69 1.81 -1.92 -13.05
CA TRP A 69 2.22 -3.15 -12.37
C TRP A 69 3.36 -3.90 -13.07
N ASP A 70 3.44 -3.83 -14.40
CA ASP A 70 4.58 -4.34 -15.16
C ASP A 70 5.86 -3.55 -14.77
N PHE A 71 5.76 -2.22 -14.69
CA PHE A 71 6.84 -1.38 -14.17
C PHE A 71 7.20 -1.69 -12.70
N VAL A 72 6.23 -1.95 -11.82
CA VAL A 72 6.50 -2.35 -10.44
C VAL A 72 7.20 -3.72 -10.38
N ASN A 73 6.85 -4.65 -11.28
CA ASN A 73 7.55 -5.93 -11.38
C ASN A 73 9.01 -5.79 -11.83
N GLU A 74 9.34 -4.71 -12.55
CA GLU A 74 10.72 -4.37 -12.90
C GLU A 74 11.52 -3.82 -11.70
N LEU A 75 10.87 -3.47 -10.58
CA LEU A 75 11.51 -3.05 -9.32
C LEU A 75 11.92 -4.24 -8.43
N ARG A 76 12.28 -5.35 -9.05
CA ARG A 76 12.75 -6.57 -8.39
C ARG A 76 14.23 -6.77 -8.66
N CYS A 77 14.93 -7.27 -7.65
CA CYS A 77 16.31 -7.68 -7.79
C CYS A 77 16.42 -8.80 -8.82
N ARG A 78 17.24 -8.61 -9.86
CA ARG A 78 17.39 -9.57 -10.96
C ARG A 78 18.11 -10.87 -10.56
N ILE A 79 18.71 -10.92 -9.37
CA ILE A 79 19.33 -12.15 -8.82
C ILE A 79 18.31 -12.97 -8.02
N CYS A 80 17.63 -12.37 -7.04
CA CYS A 80 16.78 -13.11 -6.09
C CYS A 80 15.26 -12.97 -6.36
N ASN A 81 14.87 -12.13 -7.32
CA ASN A 81 13.50 -11.83 -7.74
C ASN A 81 12.58 -11.25 -6.64
N LYS A 82 13.16 -10.67 -5.58
CA LYS A 82 12.44 -9.96 -4.51
C LYS A 82 12.49 -8.45 -4.71
N ASP A 83 11.56 -7.74 -4.09
CA ASP A 83 11.43 -6.28 -4.18
C ASP A 83 12.69 -5.57 -3.65
N LEU A 84 13.12 -4.49 -4.30
CA LEU A 84 14.37 -3.78 -4.02
C LEU A 84 14.31 -2.83 -2.80
N ASP A 85 14.00 -3.35 -1.61
CA ASP A 85 14.00 -2.63 -0.31
C ASP A 85 15.37 -2.02 0.09
N GLY A 86 16.46 -2.44 -0.56
CA GLY A 86 17.80 -1.86 -0.46
C GLY A 86 18.53 -1.92 -1.80
N ALA A 87 18.22 -0.97 -2.69
CA ALA A 87 18.62 -0.99 -4.09
C ALA A 87 20.03 -0.40 -4.32
N TYR A 88 20.87 -1.16 -5.03
CA TYR A 88 22.16 -0.74 -5.55
C TYR A 88 22.20 -0.93 -7.06
N SER A 89 22.62 0.10 -7.78
CA SER A 89 22.71 0.08 -9.24
C SER A 89 24.15 0.04 -9.71
N LEU A 90 24.36 -0.64 -10.83
CA LEU A 90 25.61 -0.61 -11.60
C LEU A 90 25.54 0.48 -12.67
N ALA A 91 26.69 0.87 -13.22
CA ALA A 91 26.77 1.84 -14.31
C ALA A 91 26.00 1.42 -15.58
N CYS A 92 25.81 0.11 -15.79
CA CYS A 92 24.98 -0.42 -16.88
C CYS A 92 23.47 -0.20 -16.67
N GLY A 93 23.04 0.28 -15.49
CA GLY A 93 21.65 0.58 -15.14
C GLY A 93 20.93 -0.55 -14.42
N ASP A 94 21.49 -1.77 -14.41
CA ASP A 94 20.92 -2.89 -13.67
C ASP A 94 20.95 -2.64 -12.16
N THR A 95 19.90 -3.05 -11.46
CA THR A 95 19.70 -2.76 -10.03
C THR A 95 19.43 -4.05 -9.24
N PHE A 96 20.04 -4.15 -8.07
CA PHE A 96 20.08 -5.36 -7.24
C PHE A 96 19.99 -5.00 -5.76
N HIS A 97 19.74 -6.01 -4.92
CA HIS A 97 20.07 -5.90 -3.50
C HIS A 97 21.60 -5.84 -3.34
N GLY A 98 22.06 -4.99 -2.41
CA GLY A 98 23.49 -4.91 -2.10
C GLY A 98 24.10 -6.26 -1.68
N THR A 99 23.34 -7.04 -0.90
CA THR A 99 23.76 -8.39 -0.45
C THR A 99 23.86 -9.40 -1.58
N CYS A 100 22.89 -9.40 -2.51
CA CYS A 100 22.93 -10.29 -3.67
C CYS A 100 24.10 -9.94 -4.60
N LEU A 101 24.33 -8.66 -4.82
CA LEU A 101 25.43 -8.19 -5.66
C LEU A 101 26.80 -8.49 -5.03
N TRP A 102 26.93 -8.35 -3.71
CA TRP A 102 28.12 -8.76 -2.96
C TRP A 102 28.44 -10.24 -3.15
N GLN A 103 27.46 -11.11 -2.95
CA GLN A 103 27.63 -12.57 -3.09
C GLN A 103 28.11 -12.94 -4.50
N TRP A 104 27.52 -12.31 -5.52
CA TRP A 104 27.95 -12.50 -6.91
C TRP A 104 29.42 -12.11 -7.13
N PHE A 105 29.82 -10.94 -6.62
CA PHE A 105 31.21 -10.50 -6.75
C PHE A 105 32.19 -11.41 -5.99
N GLU A 106 31.85 -11.87 -4.78
CA GLU A 106 32.69 -12.84 -4.07
C GLU A 106 32.89 -14.14 -4.85
N GLU A 107 31.84 -14.66 -5.49
CA GLU A 107 31.90 -15.87 -6.31
C GLU A 107 32.79 -15.67 -7.54
N ASN A 108 32.61 -14.58 -8.29
CA ASN A 108 33.44 -14.26 -9.46
C ASN A 108 34.93 -14.11 -9.09
N VAL A 109 35.22 -13.43 -7.97
CA VAL A 109 36.59 -13.28 -7.48
C VAL A 109 37.18 -14.65 -7.09
N ARG A 110 36.40 -15.51 -6.42
CA ARG A 110 36.85 -16.86 -6.04
C ARG A 110 37.14 -17.75 -7.25
N GLU A 111 36.27 -17.77 -8.25
CA GLU A 111 36.48 -18.54 -9.48
C GLU A 111 37.76 -18.09 -10.17
N HIS A 112 37.99 -16.78 -10.28
CA HIS A 112 39.20 -16.24 -10.90
C HIS A 112 40.49 -16.62 -10.14
N ILE A 113 40.45 -16.65 -8.80
CA ILE A 113 41.58 -17.10 -7.98
C ILE A 113 41.88 -18.59 -8.23
N ILE A 114 40.84 -19.43 -8.38
CA ILE A 114 40.99 -20.86 -8.65
C ILE A 114 41.61 -21.09 -10.03
N ASP A 115 41.14 -20.40 -11.06
CA ASP A 115 41.69 -20.52 -12.43
C ASP A 115 43.14 -20.07 -12.51
N THR A 116 43.49 -19.02 -11.77
CA THR A 116 44.87 -18.54 -11.62
C THR A 116 45.75 -19.58 -10.90
N ALA A 117 45.24 -20.19 -9.82
CA ALA A 117 45.95 -21.23 -9.08
C ALA A 117 46.16 -22.52 -9.89
N LEU A 118 45.27 -22.80 -10.84
CA LEU A 118 45.41 -23.90 -11.81
C LEU A 118 46.32 -23.55 -13.00
N GLY A 119 46.93 -22.36 -13.02
CA GLY A 119 47.92 -21.95 -14.01
C GLY A 119 47.34 -21.58 -15.37
N GLN A 120 46.05 -21.19 -15.44
CA GLN A 120 45.39 -20.86 -16.71
C GLN A 120 45.54 -19.37 -17.11
N VAL A 121 46.16 -18.53 -16.27
CA VAL A 121 46.32 -17.08 -16.52
C VAL A 121 47.74 -16.62 -16.15
N GLU A 122 48.48 -16.02 -17.10
CA GLU A 122 49.90 -15.63 -16.95
C GLU A 122 50.14 -14.20 -16.40
N SER A 123 49.10 -13.41 -16.12
CA SER A 123 49.21 -12.00 -15.69
C SER A 123 48.82 -11.76 -14.22
N GLU A 124 49.37 -10.72 -13.59
CA GLU A 124 48.98 -10.28 -12.24
C GLU A 124 47.45 -10.07 -12.18
N PRO A 125 46.75 -10.71 -11.22
CA PRO A 125 45.30 -10.78 -11.26
C PRO A 125 44.69 -9.48 -10.73
N GLN A 126 44.09 -8.68 -11.62
CA GLN A 126 43.02 -7.79 -11.18
C GLN A 126 41.72 -8.61 -11.24
N PRO A 127 41.07 -8.87 -10.10
CA PRO A 127 39.74 -9.47 -10.12
C PRO A 127 38.82 -8.55 -10.92
N PHE A 128 38.35 -9.02 -12.07
CA PHE A 128 37.30 -8.34 -12.81
C PHE A 128 35.96 -8.88 -12.33
N VAL A 129 35.06 -7.97 -12.02
CA VAL A 129 33.69 -8.27 -11.62
C VAL A 129 32.76 -7.92 -12.77
N THR A 130 31.76 -8.75 -13.03
CA THR A 130 30.81 -8.54 -14.13
C THR A 130 29.40 -8.33 -13.59
N CYS A 131 28.57 -7.60 -14.32
CA CYS A 131 27.15 -7.51 -14.01
C CYS A 131 26.50 -8.90 -14.16
N PRO A 132 25.73 -9.39 -13.16
CA PRO A 132 25.05 -10.68 -13.25
C PRO A 132 24.07 -10.84 -14.42
N VAL A 133 23.61 -9.74 -15.01
CA VAL A 133 22.55 -9.73 -16.04
C VAL A 133 23.15 -9.54 -17.43
N CYS A 134 23.83 -8.40 -17.65
CA CYS A 134 24.37 -8.05 -18.96
C CYS A 134 25.84 -8.48 -19.15
N LEU A 135 26.47 -9.06 -18.14
CA LEU A 135 27.87 -9.53 -18.14
C LEU A 135 28.91 -8.45 -18.48
N SER A 136 28.51 -7.18 -18.42
CA SER A 136 29.43 -6.07 -18.65
C SER A 136 30.39 -5.94 -17.47
N ASP A 137 31.65 -5.57 -17.76
CA ASP A 137 32.65 -5.31 -16.73
C ASP A 137 32.21 -4.16 -15.83
N VAL A 138 32.32 -4.38 -14.52
CA VAL A 138 32.01 -3.39 -13.50
C VAL A 138 33.30 -2.66 -13.16
N GLN A 139 33.50 -1.51 -13.81
CA GLN A 139 34.67 -0.66 -13.56
C GLN A 139 34.49 0.28 -12.37
N GLU A 140 33.24 0.66 -12.09
CA GLU A 140 32.87 1.52 -10.96
C GLU A 140 32.07 0.71 -9.94
N GLY A 141 32.26 1.01 -8.66
CA GLY A 141 31.51 0.38 -7.59
C GLY A 141 29.99 0.62 -7.72
N PRO A 142 29.17 -0.31 -7.20
CA PRO A 142 27.72 -0.11 -7.17
C PRO A 142 27.34 1.11 -6.33
N PHE A 143 26.38 1.90 -6.82
CA PHE A 143 25.88 3.07 -6.10
C PHE A 143 24.49 2.83 -5.53
N TYR A 144 24.24 3.37 -4.34
CA TYR A 144 22.93 3.25 -3.69
C TYR A 144 21.86 4.03 -4.46
N ASN A 145 20.84 3.34 -4.96
CA ASN A 145 19.78 3.92 -5.77
C ASN A 145 18.60 4.36 -4.90
N ARG A 146 18.77 5.53 -4.27
CA ARG A 146 17.74 6.14 -3.43
C ARG A 146 16.42 6.40 -4.16
N LYS A 147 16.44 6.60 -5.48
CA LYS A 147 15.21 6.81 -6.26
C LYS A 147 14.34 5.57 -6.28
N VAL A 148 14.93 4.40 -6.52
CA VAL A 148 14.21 3.11 -6.51
C VAL A 148 13.67 2.79 -5.12
N VAL A 149 14.49 2.98 -4.08
CA VAL A 149 14.06 2.73 -2.70
C VAL A 149 12.89 3.64 -2.29
N ASN A 150 13.00 4.94 -2.55
CA ASN A 150 11.91 5.88 -2.25
C ASN A 150 10.62 5.54 -3.01
N LEU A 151 10.74 5.12 -4.27
CA LEU A 151 9.59 4.73 -5.07
C LEU A 151 8.89 3.51 -4.45
N LEU A 152 9.63 2.47 -4.08
CA LEU A 152 9.08 1.29 -3.40
C LEU A 152 8.41 1.64 -2.07
N GLN A 153 9.00 2.55 -1.30
CA GLN A 153 8.38 3.06 -0.07
C GLN A 153 7.10 3.86 -0.29
N MET A 154 6.98 4.57 -1.42
CA MET A 154 5.73 5.25 -1.76
C MET A 154 4.63 4.25 -2.19
N LEU A 155 5.03 3.11 -2.74
CA LEU A 155 4.12 2.05 -3.20
C LEU A 155 3.65 1.15 -2.05
N SER A 156 4.58 0.79 -1.15
CA SER A 156 4.30 0.08 0.07
C SER A 156 3.69 1.05 1.07
N SER A 157 2.42 0.90 1.44
CA SER A 157 1.74 1.79 2.39
C SER A 157 2.25 1.69 3.84
N GLU A 158 3.49 1.24 4.03
CA GLU A 158 4.15 0.96 5.32
C GLU A 158 5.34 1.91 5.49
N GLU A 159 5.31 2.71 6.56
CA GLU A 159 6.42 3.56 7.01
C GLU A 159 7.54 2.71 7.62
N GLU A 160 8.22 1.88 6.82
CA GLU A 160 9.48 1.26 7.25
C GLU A 160 10.66 2.05 6.66
N GLN A 161 11.44 2.67 7.56
CA GLN A 161 12.68 3.34 7.19
C GLN A 161 13.65 2.33 6.56
N PRO A 162 14.32 2.68 5.45
CA PRO A 162 15.23 1.74 4.81
C PRO A 162 16.49 1.64 5.68
N ALA A 163 16.92 0.43 5.96
CA ALA A 163 18.21 0.20 6.60
C ALA A 163 19.32 0.79 5.72
N SER A 164 19.97 1.85 6.21
CA SER A 164 21.15 2.44 5.59
C SER A 164 22.33 1.48 5.79
N TYR A 165 22.59 0.62 4.80
CA TYR A 165 23.82 -0.18 4.77
C TYR A 165 24.98 0.69 4.27
N ASP A 166 26.03 0.79 5.09
CA ASP A 166 27.27 1.49 4.76
C ASP A 166 28.13 0.62 3.84
N TRP A 167 28.09 0.89 2.54
CA TRP A 167 28.78 0.11 1.51
C TRP A 167 30.30 0.32 1.53
N GLU A 168 30.79 1.41 2.12
CA GLU A 168 32.23 1.71 2.25
C GLU A 168 32.96 0.68 3.14
N VAL A 169 32.22 0.00 4.02
CA VAL A 169 32.75 -1.09 4.86
C VAL A 169 33.05 -2.35 4.04
N PHE A 170 32.35 -2.56 2.92
CA PHE A 170 32.42 -3.81 2.16
C PHE A 170 33.42 -3.75 0.99
N PHE A 171 33.69 -2.57 0.42
CA PHE A 171 34.58 -2.42 -0.75
C PHE A 171 35.66 -1.33 -0.58
N PRO A 172 36.66 -1.53 0.29
CA PRO A 172 37.73 -0.54 0.47
C PRO A 172 38.60 -0.31 -0.78
N CYS A 173 38.55 -1.20 -1.77
CA CYS A 173 39.38 -1.13 -2.98
C CYS A 173 38.73 -0.39 -4.16
N LEU A 174 37.45 0.00 -4.06
CA LEU A 174 36.71 0.69 -5.13
C LEU A 174 36.42 2.17 -4.80
N SER A 175 36.87 2.62 -3.62
CA SER A 175 36.79 4.01 -3.18
C SER A 175 38.05 4.75 -3.65
N SER A 176 37.99 5.43 -4.80
CA SER A 176 39.00 6.39 -5.24
C SER A 176 38.35 7.57 -5.93
#